data_AF-A0A921N153-F1
#
_entry.id   AF-A0A921N153-F1
#
_cell.length_a   1.000
_cell.length_b   1.000
_cell.length_c   1.000
_cell.angle_alpha   90.00
_cell.angle_beta   90.00
_cell.angle_gamma   90.00
#
_symmetry.space_group_name_H-M   'P 1'
#
loop_
_entity.id
_entity.type
_entity.pdbx_description
1 polymer ?
#
loop_
_entity_poly.entity_id
_entity_poly.type
_entity_poly.pdbx_seq_one_letter_code
_entity_poly.pdbx_strand_id
1 'polypeptide(L)'
;MKDTKKYYDYIEKLIENTPDFMIINDDEKYVLLDRLVVDLSENAMPWLFKVYLEQNYNILKDDNLTDYIKNKFKDINLKVKNENGNVFLNKDVIYIILKELEENNQVVYENEKFNLR
;
A
#
# COMPACT_ATOMS: atom_id res chain seq x y z
N MET A 1 10.99 -12.92 -11.27
CA MET A 1 10.96 -11.53 -11.76
C MET A 1 9.74 -11.18 -12.64
N LYS A 2 9.04 -12.14 -13.29
CA LYS A 2 7.78 -11.82 -14.01
C LYS A 2 6.62 -11.42 -13.08
N ASP A 3 6.50 -12.05 -11.91
CA ASP A 3 5.37 -11.81 -11.00
C ASP A 3 5.38 -10.45 -10.32
N THR A 4 6.54 -9.80 -10.17
CA THR A 4 6.65 -8.52 -9.46
C THR A 4 6.37 -7.32 -10.35
N LYS A 5 6.51 -7.46 -11.68
CA LYS A 5 6.48 -6.33 -12.61
C LYS A 5 5.16 -5.56 -12.57
N LYS A 6 4.02 -6.28 -12.62
CA LYS A 6 2.69 -5.67 -12.61
C LYS A 6 2.44 -4.77 -11.39
N TYR A 7 2.99 -5.12 -10.22
CA TYR A 7 2.82 -4.32 -9.01
C TYR A 7 3.62 -3.03 -9.11
N TYR A 8 4.90 -3.11 -9.50
CA TYR A 8 5.72 -1.91 -9.61
C TYR A 8 5.26 -0.99 -10.75
N ASP A 9 4.85 -1.54 -11.90
CA ASP A 9 4.25 -0.75 -12.99
C ASP A 9 3.00 0.02 -12.49
N TYR A 10 2.15 -0.63 -11.69
CA TYR A 10 1.00 0.03 -11.06
C TYR A 10 1.40 1.08 -10.02
N ILE A 11 2.36 0.76 -9.13
CA ILE A 11 2.81 1.66 -8.07
C ILE A 11 3.49 2.91 -8.65
N GLU A 12 4.26 2.76 -9.71
CA GLU A 12 4.88 3.88 -10.42
C GLU A 12 3.80 4.81 -10.99
N LYS A 13 2.79 4.27 -11.68
CA LYS A 13 1.64 5.05 -12.15
C LYS A 13 0.85 5.70 -11.00
N LEU A 14 0.66 5.00 -9.88
CA LEU A 14 0.02 5.56 -8.70
C LEU A 14 0.79 6.78 -8.21
N ILE A 15 2.11 6.66 -8.03
CA ILE A 15 3.00 7.73 -7.58
C ILE A 15 2.97 8.91 -8.57
N GLU A 16 3.08 8.66 -9.88
CA GLU A 16 3.07 9.71 -10.91
C GLU A 16 1.77 10.50 -10.95
N ASN A 17 0.65 9.83 -10.69
CA ASN A 17 -0.69 10.45 -10.68
C ASN A 17 -1.09 10.96 -9.28
N THR A 18 -0.22 10.88 -8.28
CA THR A 18 -0.53 11.34 -6.93
C THR A 18 -0.20 12.81 -6.77
N PRO A 19 -1.13 13.65 -6.26
CA PRO A 19 -0.84 15.05 -5.96
C PRO A 19 0.31 15.21 -4.97
N ASP A 20 1.12 16.26 -5.13
CA ASP A 20 2.32 16.49 -4.31
C ASP A 20 2.04 16.51 -2.80
N PHE A 21 0.90 17.04 -2.36
CA PHE A 21 0.55 17.10 -0.93
C PHE A 21 0.21 15.73 -0.31
N MET A 22 0.03 14.69 -1.13
CA MET A 22 -0.16 13.30 -0.71
C MET A 22 1.14 12.48 -0.84
N ILE A 23 2.25 13.12 -1.18
CA ILE A 23 3.58 12.51 -1.26
C ILE A 23 4.51 13.17 -0.24
N ILE A 24 5.32 12.34 0.41
CA ILE A 24 6.53 12.82 1.09
C ILE A 24 7.73 12.44 0.21
N ASN A 25 8.52 13.44 -0.18
CA ASN A 25 9.74 13.29 -0.97
C ASN A 25 10.96 13.51 -0.06
N ASP A 26 11.57 12.42 0.40
CA ASP A 26 12.86 12.45 1.09
C ASP A 26 13.90 11.66 0.28
N ASP A 27 14.64 10.73 0.90
CA ASP A 27 15.54 9.79 0.20
C ASP A 27 14.78 8.84 -0.74
N GLU A 28 13.48 8.63 -0.47
CA GLU A 28 12.54 7.90 -1.31
C GLU A 28 11.15 8.53 -1.25
N LYS A 29 10.27 8.14 -2.18
CA LYS A 29 8.89 8.63 -2.23
C LYS A 29 7.99 7.78 -1.32
N TYR A 30 7.19 8.45 -0.51
CA TYR A 30 6.13 7.83 0.27
C TYR A 30 4.79 8.37 -0.18
N VAL A 31 3.81 7.47 -0.37
CA VAL A 31 2.45 7.81 -0.80
C VAL A 31 1.49 7.65 0.37
N LEU A 32 0.59 8.61 0.53
CA LEU A 32 -0.49 8.55 1.51
C LEU A 32 -1.36 7.29 1.30
N LEU A 33 -1.62 6.52 2.36
CA LEU A 33 -2.46 5.33 2.32
C LEU A 33 -3.83 5.63 1.68
N ASP A 34 -4.47 6.75 2.04
CA ASP A 34 -5.76 7.16 1.49
C ASP A 34 -5.74 7.25 -0.03
N ARG A 35 -4.64 7.71 -0.62
CA ARG A 35 -4.50 7.78 -2.08
C ARG A 35 -4.50 6.38 -2.72
N LEU A 36 -3.82 5.42 -2.10
CA LEU A 36 -3.85 4.01 -2.53
C LEU A 36 -5.28 3.47 -2.44
N VAL A 37 -5.97 3.69 -1.32
CA VAL A 37 -7.33 3.16 -1.11
C VAL A 37 -8.31 3.72 -2.14
N VAL A 38 -8.29 5.03 -2.38
CA VAL A 38 -9.12 5.69 -3.40
C VAL A 38 -8.78 5.18 -4.80
N ASP A 39 -7.51 4.89 -5.08
CA ASP A 39 -7.11 4.32 -6.37
C ASP A 39 -7.73 2.94 -6.58
N LEU A 40 -7.69 2.09 -5.54
CA LEU A 40 -8.22 0.74 -5.58
C LEU A 40 -9.76 0.70 -5.62
N SER A 41 -10.44 1.67 -5.01
CA SER A 41 -11.90 1.83 -5.07
C SER A 41 -12.34 3.21 -4.61
N GLU A 42 -13.17 3.89 -5.40
CA GLU A 42 -13.74 5.19 -5.07
C GLU A 42 -14.70 5.15 -3.86
N ASN A 43 -15.21 3.96 -3.53
CA ASN A 43 -16.16 3.76 -2.44
C ASN A 43 -15.51 3.28 -1.14
N ALA A 44 -14.23 2.88 -1.19
CA ALA A 44 -13.55 2.36 -0.01
C ALA A 44 -13.17 3.50 0.94
N MET A 45 -13.46 3.33 2.23
CA MET A 45 -13.04 4.29 3.25
C MET A 45 -11.63 3.93 3.75
N PRO A 46 -10.65 4.87 3.69
CA PRO A 46 -9.27 4.59 4.10
C PRO A 46 -9.13 4.07 5.53
N TRP A 47 -9.93 4.61 6.46
CA TRP A 47 -9.91 4.16 7.85
C TRP A 47 -10.38 2.70 8.02
N LEU A 48 -11.45 2.30 7.31
CA LEU A 48 -11.94 0.92 7.32
C LEU A 48 -10.91 -0.01 6.69
N PHE A 49 -10.29 0.44 5.60
CA PHE A 49 -9.25 -0.31 4.93
C PHE A 49 -8.05 -0.55 5.85
N LYS A 50 -7.61 0.47 6.61
CA LYS A 50 -6.57 0.31 7.62
C LYS A 50 -6.93 -0.72 8.68
N VAL A 51 -8.15 -0.66 9.23
CA VAL A 51 -8.66 -1.67 10.20
C VAL A 51 -8.69 -3.06 9.57
N TYR A 52 -9.08 -3.16 8.30
CA TYR A 52 -9.10 -4.41 7.55
C TYR A 52 -7.69 -5.00 7.39
N LEU A 53 -6.69 -4.18 7.07
CA LEU A 53 -5.28 -4.60 6.99
C LEU A 53 -4.74 -5.07 8.35
N GLU A 54 -5.14 -4.43 9.45
CA GLU A 54 -4.78 -4.85 10.80
C GLU A 54 -5.37 -6.22 11.13
N GLN A 55 -6.69 -6.37 11.00
CA GLN A 55 -7.41 -7.55 11.48
C GLN A 55 -7.15 -8.81 10.65
N ASN A 56 -6.97 -8.67 9.34
CA ASN A 56 -6.93 -9.83 8.43
C ASN A 56 -5.51 -10.20 8.00
N TYR A 57 -4.59 -9.24 7.97
CA TYR A 57 -3.23 -9.45 7.46
C TYR A 57 -2.14 -9.06 8.46
N ASN A 58 -2.52 -8.40 9.56
CA ASN A 58 -1.59 -7.93 10.59
C ASN A 58 -0.48 -7.05 9.95
N ILE A 59 -0.81 -6.17 9.00
CA ILE A 59 0.17 -5.35 8.28
C ILE A 59 0.41 -4.03 9.02
N LEU A 60 -0.65 -3.28 9.30
CA LEU A 60 -0.61 -2.00 10.00
C LEU A 60 -1.33 -2.13 11.33
N LYS A 61 -0.72 -1.63 12.41
CA LYS A 61 -1.33 -1.47 13.73
C LYS A 61 -0.85 -0.16 14.34
N ASP A 62 -1.78 0.64 14.88
CA ASP A 62 -1.45 1.94 15.48
C ASP A 62 -0.57 2.81 14.55
N ASP A 63 -0.95 2.87 13.27
CA ASP A 63 -0.24 3.60 12.19
C ASP A 63 1.17 3.11 11.84
N ASN A 64 1.59 1.98 12.37
CA ASN A 64 2.93 1.43 12.17
C ASN A 64 2.88 0.01 11.57
N LEU A 65 3.97 -0.39 10.91
CA LEU A 65 4.15 -1.78 10.47
C LEU A 65 4.33 -2.69 11.69
N THR A 66 3.61 -3.81 11.69
CA THR A 66 3.75 -4.82 12.75
C THR A 66 5.07 -5.58 12.64
N ASP A 67 5.51 -6.20 13.74
CA ASP A 67 6.68 -7.07 13.69
C ASP A 67 6.43 -8.34 12.87
N TYR A 68 5.18 -8.79 12.78
CA TYR A 68 4.81 -9.93 11.95
C TYR A 68 5.14 -9.67 10.48
N ILE A 69 4.71 -8.53 9.93
CA ILE A 69 4.92 -8.25 8.51
C ILE A 69 6.38 -7.94 8.19
N LYS A 70 7.09 -7.25 9.12
CA LYS A 70 8.53 -7.01 9.03
C LYS A 70 9.32 -8.33 9.00
N ASN A 71 8.92 -9.31 9.82
CA ASN A 71 9.57 -10.61 9.84
C ASN A 71 9.23 -11.46 8.60
N LYS A 72 7.97 -11.44 8.14
CA LYS A 72 7.52 -12.16 6.93
C LYS A 72 8.25 -11.68 5.68
N PHE A 73 8.53 -10.38 5.59
CA PHE A 73 9.21 -9.72 4.46
C PHE A 73 10.54 -9.07 4.87
N LYS A 74 11.34 -9.76 5.69
CA LYS A 74 12.60 -9.25 6.25
C LYS A 74 13.64 -8.78 5.22
N ASP A 75 13.57 -9.32 4.00
CA ASP A 75 14.50 -9.02 2.91
C ASP A 75 14.02 -7.82 2.06
N ILE A 76 12.92 -7.17 2.45
CA ILE A 76 12.33 -6.02 1.78
C ILE A 76 12.42 -4.79 2.70
N ASN A 77 12.73 -3.63 2.12
CA ASN A 77 12.90 -2.38 2.85
C ASN A 77 11.53 -1.73 3.18
N LEU A 78 10.81 -2.30 4.16
CA LEU A 78 9.50 -1.79 4.56
C LEU A 78 9.63 -0.54 5.44
N LYS A 79 9.14 0.60 4.95
CA LYS A 79 9.14 1.85 5.71
C LYS A 79 7.78 2.53 5.65
N VAL A 80 7.35 3.05 6.81
CA VAL A 80 6.15 3.85 6.98
C VAL A 80 6.51 5.14 7.70
N LYS A 81 5.87 6.24 7.31
CA LYS A 81 5.91 7.52 8.03
C LYS A 81 4.52 7.86 8.51
N ASN A 82 4.42 8.44 9.70
CA ASN A 82 3.19 8.97 10.25
C ASN A 82 3.36 10.48 10.46
N GLU A 83 2.54 11.26 9.77
CA GLU A 83 2.49 12.71 9.92
C GLU A 83 1.07 13.12 10.34
N ASN A 84 0.90 13.49 11.61
CA ASN A 84 -0.39 13.92 12.18
C ASN A 84 -1.54 12.91 11.97
N GLY A 85 -1.26 11.60 12.08
CA GLY A 85 -2.25 10.54 11.89
C GLY A 85 -2.43 10.09 10.43
N ASN A 86 -1.69 10.69 9.49
CA ASN A 86 -1.66 10.25 8.10
C ASN A 86 -0.54 9.25 7.89
N VAL A 87 -0.89 8.07 7.36
CA VAL A 87 0.07 6.99 7.10
C VAL A 87 0.60 7.12 5.69
N PHE A 88 1.91 7.31 5.55
CA PHE A 88 2.61 7.36 4.28
C PHE A 88 3.46 6.09 4.10
N LEU A 89 3.29 5.44 2.95
CA LEU A 89 3.86 4.14 2.63
C LEU A 89 4.92 4.28 1.55
N ASN A 90 6.08 3.68 1.73
CA ASN A 90 6.99 3.54 0.60
C ASN A 90 6.47 2.49 -0.39
N LYS A 91 7.04 2.47 -1.61
CA LYS A 91 6.63 1.55 -2.68
C LYS A 91 6.63 0.08 -2.25
N ASP A 92 7.57 -0.31 -1.39
CA ASP A 92 7.73 -1.68 -0.94
C ASP A 92 6.59 -2.10 0.01
N VAL A 93 6.12 -1.18 0.85
CA VAL A 93 4.93 -1.41 1.68
C VAL A 93 3.67 -1.51 0.83
N ILE A 94 3.52 -0.68 -0.21
CA ILE A 94 2.38 -0.80 -1.14
C ILE A 94 2.41 -2.14 -1.86
N TYR A 95 3.59 -2.58 -2.32
CA TYR A 95 3.78 -3.89 -2.95
C TYR A 95 3.29 -5.04 -2.06
N ILE A 96 3.68 -5.09 -0.78
CA ILE A 96 3.24 -6.17 0.10
C ILE A 96 1.73 -6.12 0.36
N ILE A 97 1.12 -4.92 0.46
CA ILE A 97 -0.33 -4.78 0.64
C ILE A 97 -1.05 -5.37 -0.57
N LEU A 98 -0.66 -4.97 -1.78
CA LEU A 98 -1.26 -5.48 -3.01
C LEU A 98 -1.07 -6.99 -3.15
N LYS A 99 0.12 -7.49 -2.80
CA LYS A 99 0.44 -8.92 -2.85
C LYS A 99 -0.45 -9.73 -1.90
N GLU A 100 -0.54 -9.34 -0.63
CA GLU A 100 -1.38 -10.03 0.36
C GLU A 100 -2.86 -10.01 -0.05
N LEU A 101 -3.34 -8.87 -0.55
CA LEU A 101 -4.73 -8.74 -1.01
C LEU A 101 -5.00 -9.61 -2.24
N GLU A 102 -4.08 -9.67 -3.20
CA GLU A 102 -4.26 -10.47 -4.41
C GLU A 102 -4.19 -11.97 -4.10
N GLU A 103 -3.23 -12.41 -3.29
CA GLU A 103 -3.10 -13.80 -2.83
C GLU A 103 -4.36 -14.29 -2.08
N ASN A 104 -5.10 -13.36 -1.47
CA ASN A 104 -6.36 -13.62 -0.77
C ASN A 104 -7.60 -13.22 -1.57
N ASN A 105 -7.48 -13.02 -2.89
CA ASN A 105 -8.59 -12.75 -3.81
C ASN A 105 -9.40 -11.47 -3.48
N GLN A 106 -8.80 -10.48 -2.81
CA GLN A 106 -9.45 -9.24 -2.41
C GLN A 106 -9.26 -8.10 -3.42
N VAL A 107 -8.24 -8.20 -4.26
CA VAL A 107 -8.05 -7.31 -5.41
C VAL A 107 -7.99 -8.12 -6.69
N VAL A 108 -8.30 -7.46 -7.81
CA VAL A 108 -8.11 -7.99 -9.15
C VAL A 108 -7.29 -7.02 -9.98
N TYR A 109 -6.34 -7.54 -10.76
CA TYR A 109 -5.55 -6.75 -11.70
C TYR A 109 -6.14 -6.84 -13.11
N GLU A 110 -6.75 -5.75 -13.56
CA GLU A 110 -7.40 -5.66 -14.88
C GLU A 110 -7.10 -4.30 -15.50
N ASN A 111 -6.88 -4.27 -16.82
CA ASN A 111 -6.58 -3.04 -17.56
C ASN A 111 -5.44 -2.21 -16.92
N GLU A 112 -4.38 -2.90 -16.49
CA GLU A 112 -3.20 -2.31 -15.84
C GLU A 112 -3.47 -1.60 -14.50
N LYS A 113 -4.56 -1.97 -13.83
CA LYS A 113 -4.99 -1.37 -12.56
C LYS A 113 -5.42 -2.45 -11.57
N PHE A 114 -5.04 -2.29 -10.30
CA PHE A 114 -5.64 -3.06 -9.20
C PHE A 114 -6.95 -2.42 -8.76
N ASN A 115 -7.99 -3.23 -8.59
CA ASN A 115 -9.27 -2.80 -8.05
C ASN A 115 -9.67 -3.71 -6.90
N LEU A 116 -10.26 -3.16 -5.83
CA LEU A 116 -10.89 -3.97 -4.78
C LEU A 116 -12.09 -4.72 -5.33
N ARG A 117 -12.27 -5.95 -4.87
CA ARG A 117 -13.44 -6.79 -5.18
C ARG A 117 -14.62 -6.46 -4.29
#